data_AF-A0AA39I987-F1
#
_entry.id   AF-A0AA39I987-F1
#
_cell.length_a   1.000
_cell.length_b   1.000
_cell.length_c   1.000
_cell.angle_alpha   90.00
_cell.angle_beta   90.00
_cell.angle_gamma   90.00
#
_symmetry.space_group_name_H-M   'P 1'
#
loop_
_entity.id
_entity.type
_entity.pdbx_description
1 polymer ?
#
loop_
_entity_poly.entity_id
_entity_poly.type
_entity_poly.pdbx_seq_one_letter_code
_entity_poly.pdbx_strand_id
1 'polypeptide(L)'
;MKYLVAILALSALAYGQEAEANGVVEGTAVDAAGGAHHEHFKHPPIIEEAIKSFSAKGKEALKQIGKEAMEAFKKGQPIDKDQLMAKLKEASPEDAQKLDDAHKKLEDEVKTLSPAAQAVHDLAKKMHEAGKKPSAADIQAYAKGLKELPDGDRAKYFALFPSAKDFFDGPHFQDALEGKTEWGKKQ
;
A
#
# COMPACT_ATOMS: atom_id res chain seq x y z
N MET A 1 -9.36 1.58 -11.51
CA MET A 1 -7.98 1.90 -11.07
C MET A 1 -8.00 2.42 -9.64
N LYS A 2 -7.94 1.47 -8.69
CA LYS A 2 -8.24 1.60 -7.24
C LYS A 2 -6.98 1.50 -6.36
N TYR A 3 -5.82 1.60 -6.99
CA TYR A 3 -4.50 1.20 -6.47
C TYR A 3 -3.96 2.11 -5.36
N LEU A 4 -4.22 3.42 -5.43
CA LEU A 4 -3.74 4.38 -4.43
C LEU A 4 -4.34 4.13 -3.03
N VAL A 5 -5.60 3.69 -2.98
CA VAL A 5 -6.31 3.44 -1.72
C VAL A 5 -6.00 2.07 -1.16
N ALA A 6 -5.74 1.06 -1.98
CA ALA A 6 -5.18 -0.17 -1.45
C ALA A 6 -3.77 0.06 -0.87
N ILE A 7 -2.93 0.88 -1.53
CA ILE A 7 -1.62 1.31 -1.02
C ILE A 7 -1.75 2.12 0.29
N LEU A 8 -2.67 3.07 0.36
CA LEU A 8 -2.86 3.94 1.55
C LEU A 8 -3.66 3.25 2.67
N ALA A 9 -4.65 2.43 2.38
CA ALA A 9 -5.44 1.67 3.36
C ALA A 9 -4.65 0.49 3.93
N LEU A 10 -3.75 -0.14 3.16
CA LEU A 10 -2.74 -1.06 3.72
C LEU A 10 -1.75 -0.35 4.64
N SER A 11 -1.54 0.96 4.44
CA SER A 11 -0.67 1.76 5.31
C SER A 11 -1.38 2.26 6.56
N ALA A 12 -2.72 2.41 6.52
CA ALA A 12 -3.54 2.68 7.68
C ALA A 12 -3.63 1.49 8.66
N LEU A 13 -3.41 0.25 8.18
CA LEU A 13 -3.18 -0.93 9.03
C LEU A 13 -1.92 -0.81 9.90
N ALA A 14 -0.91 -0.05 9.45
CA ALA A 14 0.33 0.16 10.19
C ALA A 14 0.25 1.29 11.23
N TYR A 15 -0.80 2.12 11.21
CA TYR A 15 -0.99 3.25 12.15
C TYR A 15 -2.30 3.18 12.95
N GLY A 16 -3.11 2.14 12.74
CA GLY A 16 -4.51 2.06 13.21
C GLY A 16 -4.91 0.77 13.91
N GLN A 17 -3.96 -0.04 14.40
CA GLN A 17 -4.26 -0.97 15.49
C GLN A 17 -3.78 -0.36 16.80
N GLU A 18 -4.70 0.31 17.49
CA GLU A 18 -4.56 0.60 18.91
C GLU A 18 -4.44 -0.72 19.67
N ALA A 19 -3.55 -0.67 20.67
CA ALA A 19 -3.31 -1.65 21.68
C ALA A 19 -4.58 -2.38 22.15
N GLU A 20 -4.62 -3.70 21.99
CA GLU A 20 -5.43 -4.50 22.89
C GLU A 20 -4.68 -4.66 24.20
N ALA A 21 -5.27 -4.08 25.23
CA ALA A 21 -4.87 -4.14 26.61
C ALA A 21 -4.67 -5.59 27.07
N ASN A 22 -3.49 -5.89 27.60
CA ASN A 22 -3.32 -6.80 28.72
C ASN A 22 -1.94 -6.58 29.34
N GLY A 23 -1.94 -6.08 30.58
CA GLY A 23 -0.75 -6.01 31.41
C GLY A 23 -0.57 -4.64 32.07
N VAL A 24 -1.10 -4.50 33.28
CA VAL A 24 -0.74 -3.44 34.22
C VAL A 24 0.77 -3.46 34.42
N VAL A 25 1.46 -2.36 34.09
CA VAL A 25 2.75 -2.03 34.70
C VAL A 25 2.74 -0.53 34.97
N GLU A 26 2.72 -0.18 36.26
CA GLU A 26 2.84 1.19 36.74
C GLU A 26 4.16 1.83 36.29
N GLY A 27 4.06 3.08 35.87
CA GLY A 27 5.14 4.05 35.97
C GLY A 27 6.30 3.90 34.98
N THR A 28 6.18 4.51 33.81
CA THR A 28 7.22 5.37 33.21
C THR A 28 6.63 6.05 31.99
N ALA A 29 6.75 7.38 31.91
CA ALA A 29 6.60 8.08 30.65
C ALA A 29 7.69 7.55 29.70
N VAL A 30 7.29 7.03 28.55
CA VAL A 30 8.25 6.64 27.51
C VAL A 30 7.74 7.09 26.15
N ASP A 31 8.53 8.04 25.66
CA ASP A 31 8.76 8.53 24.31
C ASP A 31 8.10 7.84 23.11
N ALA A 32 7.81 8.71 22.15
CA ALA A 32 7.55 8.45 20.76
C ALA A 32 8.69 7.66 20.08
N ALA A 33 8.78 6.35 20.33
CA ALA A 33 9.49 5.37 19.49
C ALA A 33 9.26 3.96 20.07
N GLY A 34 8.27 3.23 19.55
CA GLY A 34 8.00 1.85 19.97
C GLY A 34 7.79 0.96 18.75
N GLY A 35 8.88 0.44 18.19
CA GLY A 35 8.83 -0.57 17.14
C GLY A 35 8.69 -1.97 17.72
N ALA A 36 7.80 -2.79 17.15
CA ALA A 36 7.98 -4.23 16.97
C ALA A 36 6.85 -4.79 16.06
N HIS A 37 7.25 -5.37 14.92
CA HIS A 37 6.48 -6.24 14.02
C HIS A 37 5.33 -5.65 13.20
N HIS A 38 5.66 -4.76 12.25
CA HIS A 38 4.84 -4.56 11.05
C HIS A 38 5.77 -4.59 9.84
N GLU A 39 5.66 -5.60 8.97
CA GLU A 39 6.34 -5.57 7.67
C GLU A 39 5.86 -4.31 6.94
N HIS A 40 6.76 -3.33 6.85
CA HIS A 40 6.47 -2.00 6.34
C HIS A 40 5.96 -2.10 4.90
N PHE A 41 4.67 -1.84 4.67
CA PHE A 41 4.19 -1.59 3.33
C PHE A 41 4.85 -0.29 2.84
N LYS A 42 5.91 -0.42 2.03
CA LYS A 42 6.63 0.73 1.48
C LYS A 42 5.81 1.32 0.35
N HIS A 43 5.40 2.58 0.52
CA HIS A 43 4.83 3.35 -0.58
C HIS A 43 5.84 3.48 -1.73
N PRO A 44 5.37 3.63 -2.98
CA PRO A 44 6.21 4.15 -4.05
C PRO A 44 6.90 5.45 -3.57
N PRO A 45 8.22 5.63 -3.79
CA PRO A 45 8.96 6.78 -3.25
C PRO A 45 8.33 8.14 -3.59
N ILE A 46 7.79 8.28 -4.81
CA ILE A 46 7.10 9.49 -5.28
C ILE A 46 5.87 9.82 -4.40
N ILE A 47 5.13 8.81 -3.96
CA ILE A 47 3.97 8.97 -3.08
C ILE A 47 4.43 9.28 -1.65
N GLU A 48 5.49 8.61 -1.18
CA GLU A 48 6.04 8.84 0.15
C GLU A 48 6.56 10.28 0.31
N GLU A 49 7.27 10.80 -0.70
CA GLU A 49 7.75 12.18 -0.74
C GLU A 49 6.59 13.19 -0.68
N ALA A 50 5.51 12.94 -1.43
CA ALA A 50 4.32 13.78 -1.38
C ALA A 50 3.73 13.81 0.04
N ILE A 51 3.51 12.65 0.67
CA ILE A 51 2.98 12.54 2.03
C ILE A 51 3.89 13.22 3.06
N LYS A 52 5.22 13.08 2.92
CA LYS A 52 6.19 13.77 3.80
C LYS A 52 6.02 15.28 3.76
N SER A 53 5.73 15.84 2.58
CA SER A 53 5.49 17.27 2.33
C SER A 53 4.09 17.77 2.71
N PHE A 54 3.21 16.91 3.22
CA PHE A 54 1.89 17.32 3.66
C PHE A 54 1.96 18.26 4.86
N SER A 55 0.98 19.16 4.94
CA SER A 55 0.71 19.93 6.15
C SER A 55 0.33 19.02 7.32
N ALA A 56 0.39 19.54 8.55
CA ALA A 56 -0.09 18.82 9.73
C ALA A 56 -1.56 18.39 9.58
N LYS A 57 -2.41 19.28 9.04
CA LYS A 57 -3.83 19.02 8.77
C LYS A 57 -4.02 17.90 7.75
N GLY A 58 -3.23 17.90 6.66
CA GLY A 58 -3.28 16.84 5.65
C GLY A 58 -2.85 15.48 6.20
N LYS A 59 -1.82 15.44 7.06
CA LYS A 59 -1.36 14.20 7.71
C LYS A 59 -2.41 13.66 8.69
N GLU A 60 -3.03 14.53 9.48
CA GLU A 60 -4.12 14.16 10.38
C GLU A 60 -5.34 13.64 9.61
N ALA A 61 -5.73 14.33 8.54
CA ALA A 61 -6.81 13.89 7.66
C ALA A 61 -6.52 12.52 7.04
N LEU A 62 -5.31 12.29 6.52
CA LEU A 62 -4.92 11.01 5.94
C LEU A 62 -4.97 9.88 6.99
N LYS A 63 -4.55 10.15 8.24
CA LYS A 63 -4.67 9.20 9.36
C LYS A 63 -6.13 8.85 9.64
N GLN A 64 -7.01 9.85 9.70
CA GLN A 64 -8.43 9.65 9.95
C GLN A 64 -9.13 8.88 8.82
N ILE A 65 -8.86 9.26 7.57
CA ILE A 65 -9.35 8.54 6.38
C ILE A 65 -8.87 7.09 6.40
N GLY A 66 -7.63 6.85 6.82
CA GLY A 66 -7.09 5.51 7.00
C GLY A 66 -7.87 4.67 8.01
N LYS A 67 -8.19 5.23 9.18
CA LYS A 67 -9.03 4.56 10.20
C LYS A 67 -10.41 4.24 9.65
N GLU A 68 -11.05 5.19 8.97
CA GLU A 68 -12.36 5.01 8.34
C GLU A 68 -12.32 3.93 7.24
N ALA A 69 -11.29 3.94 6.38
CA ALA A 69 -11.10 2.93 5.34
C ALA A 69 -11.05 1.51 5.93
N MET A 70 -10.38 1.37 7.07
CA MET A 70 -10.23 0.12 7.78
C MET A 70 -11.53 -0.40 8.38
N GLU A 71 -12.29 0.48 9.05
CA GLU A 71 -13.61 0.11 9.55
C GLU A 71 -14.58 -0.24 8.42
N ALA A 72 -14.55 0.53 7.34
CA ALA A 72 -15.40 0.33 6.20
C ALA A 72 -15.06 -0.99 5.49
N PHE A 73 -13.76 -1.32 5.35
CA PHE A 73 -13.31 -2.63 4.85
C PHE A 73 -13.82 -3.80 5.70
N LYS A 74 -13.75 -3.71 7.04
CA LYS A 74 -14.29 -4.74 7.95
C LYS A 74 -15.80 -4.96 7.77
N LYS A 75 -16.54 -3.92 7.38
CA LYS A 75 -17.98 -3.95 7.10
C LYS A 75 -18.32 -4.36 5.66
N GLY A 76 -17.31 -4.71 4.84
CA GLY A 76 -17.51 -5.03 3.42
C GLY A 76 -17.81 -3.82 2.54
N GLN A 77 -17.52 -2.61 3.03
CA GLN A 77 -17.77 -1.33 2.37
C GLN A 77 -16.43 -0.59 2.19
N PRO A 78 -15.50 -1.08 1.36
CA PRO A 78 -14.22 -0.40 1.16
C PRO A 78 -14.43 1.05 0.70
N ILE A 79 -13.58 1.96 1.15
CA ILE A 79 -13.50 3.26 0.48
C ILE A 79 -12.64 3.13 -0.78
N ASP A 80 -12.98 3.87 -1.82
CA ASP A 80 -12.20 3.94 -3.05
C ASP A 80 -11.36 5.23 -3.16
N LYS A 81 -10.64 5.38 -4.27
CA LYS A 81 -9.78 6.54 -4.55
C LYS A 81 -10.56 7.84 -4.54
N ASP A 82 -11.73 7.86 -5.15
CA ASP A 82 -12.48 9.10 -5.30
C ASP A 82 -13.00 9.55 -3.93
N GLN A 83 -13.43 8.61 -3.09
CA GLN A 83 -13.80 8.87 -1.70
C GLN A 83 -12.63 9.33 -0.84
N LEU A 84 -11.45 8.69 -0.95
CA LEU A 84 -10.24 9.12 -0.24
C LEU A 84 -9.86 10.55 -0.65
N MET A 85 -9.82 10.83 -1.95
CA MET A 85 -9.41 12.13 -2.48
C MET A 85 -10.44 13.21 -2.13
N ALA A 86 -11.74 12.91 -2.14
CA ALA A 86 -12.78 13.83 -1.72
C ALA A 86 -12.62 14.25 -0.25
N LYS A 87 -12.45 13.27 0.66
CA LYS A 87 -12.24 13.53 2.09
C LYS A 87 -10.94 14.30 2.34
N LEU A 88 -9.85 13.92 1.66
CA LEU A 88 -8.58 14.62 1.81
C LEU A 88 -8.69 16.05 1.29
N LYS A 89 -9.39 16.27 0.18
CA LYS A 89 -9.59 17.61 -0.41
C LYS A 89 -10.47 18.49 0.47
N GLU A 90 -11.48 17.94 1.13
CA GLU A 90 -12.29 18.67 2.10
C GLU A 90 -11.45 19.14 3.31
N ALA A 91 -10.60 18.27 3.83
CA ALA A 91 -9.74 18.61 4.96
C ALA A 91 -8.55 19.49 4.57
N SER A 92 -7.84 19.16 3.49
CA SER A 92 -6.64 19.85 3.02
C SER A 92 -6.57 19.82 1.48
N PRO A 93 -7.14 20.82 0.78
CA PRO A 93 -7.16 20.88 -0.68
C PRO A 93 -5.76 20.84 -1.31
N GLU A 94 -4.79 21.53 -0.71
CA GLU A 94 -3.41 21.57 -1.23
C GLU A 94 -2.72 20.22 -1.11
N ASP A 95 -2.88 19.51 0.01
CA ASP A 95 -2.27 18.19 0.20
C ASP A 95 -2.96 17.12 -0.66
N ALA A 96 -4.27 17.26 -0.90
CA ALA A 96 -4.98 16.46 -1.90
C ALA A 96 -4.40 16.68 -3.30
N GLN A 97 -4.10 17.92 -3.69
CA GLN A 97 -3.47 18.21 -4.97
C GLN A 97 -2.08 17.59 -5.08
N LYS A 98 -1.23 17.72 -4.04
CA LYS A 98 0.09 17.07 -4.00
C LYS A 98 0.00 15.56 -4.20
N LEU A 99 -0.99 14.91 -3.58
CA LEU A 99 -1.21 13.47 -3.72
C LEU A 99 -1.63 13.09 -5.13
N ASP A 100 -2.53 13.87 -5.74
CA ASP A 100 -2.99 13.64 -7.12
C ASP A 100 -1.85 13.81 -8.13
N ASP A 101 -1.02 14.85 -7.97
CA ASP A 101 0.14 15.10 -8.81
C ASP A 101 1.19 14.00 -8.67
N ALA A 102 1.45 13.55 -7.45
CA ALA A 102 2.37 12.44 -7.19
C ALA A 102 1.86 11.13 -7.81
N HIS A 103 0.55 10.88 -7.76
CA HIS A 103 -0.05 9.72 -8.43
C HIS A 103 0.07 9.79 -9.94
N LYS A 104 -0.24 10.94 -10.55
CA LYS A 104 -0.06 11.16 -12.00
C LYS A 104 1.39 10.93 -12.41
N LYS A 105 2.33 11.50 -11.66
CA LYS A 105 3.76 11.30 -11.89
C LYS A 105 4.16 9.83 -11.81
N LEU A 106 3.70 9.10 -10.79
CA LEU A 106 3.96 7.66 -10.68
C LEU A 106 3.41 6.88 -11.89
N GLU A 107 2.19 7.18 -12.32
CA GLU A 107 1.57 6.55 -13.49
C GLU A 107 2.32 6.91 -14.80
N ASP A 108 2.84 8.13 -14.91
CA ASP A 108 3.67 8.52 -16.05
C ASP A 108 5.03 7.81 -16.04
N GLU A 109 5.67 7.64 -14.88
CA GLU A 109 6.89 6.82 -14.74
C GLU A 109 6.63 5.35 -15.13
N VAL A 110 5.48 4.79 -14.73
CA VAL A 110 5.08 3.43 -15.15
C VAL A 110 4.98 3.31 -16.67
N LYS A 111 4.44 4.32 -17.37
CA LYS A 111 4.35 4.32 -18.84
C LYS A 111 5.72 4.32 -19.53
N THR A 112 6.79 4.74 -18.84
CA THR A 112 8.16 4.68 -19.37
C THR A 112 8.79 3.28 -19.26
N LEU A 113 8.20 2.39 -18.45
CA LEU A 113 8.66 1.01 -18.31
C LEU A 113 8.37 0.21 -19.58
N SER A 114 9.00 -0.96 -19.70
CA SER A 114 8.70 -1.88 -20.79
C SER A 114 7.24 -2.37 -20.75
N PRO A 115 6.66 -2.81 -21.89
CA PRO A 115 5.31 -3.37 -21.91
C PRO A 115 5.10 -4.53 -20.94
N ALA A 116 6.12 -5.36 -20.72
CA ALA A 116 6.06 -6.46 -19.75
C ALA A 116 5.94 -5.94 -18.30
N ALA A 117 6.73 -4.93 -17.93
CA ALA A 117 6.66 -4.32 -16.60
C ALA A 117 5.35 -3.55 -16.38
N GLN A 118 4.80 -2.93 -17.43
CA GLN A 118 3.44 -2.35 -17.39
C GLN A 118 2.36 -3.41 -17.18
N ALA A 119 2.47 -4.57 -17.82
CA ALA A 119 1.54 -5.68 -17.60
C ALA A 119 1.59 -6.21 -16.15
N VAL A 120 2.79 -6.28 -15.56
CA VAL A 120 2.97 -6.61 -14.13
C VAL A 120 2.31 -5.56 -13.23
N HIS A 121 2.44 -4.28 -13.57
CA HIS A 121 1.77 -3.21 -12.86
C HIS A 121 0.23 -3.34 -12.91
N ASP A 122 -0.32 -3.70 -14.06
CA ASP A 122 -1.77 -3.91 -14.23
C ASP A 122 -2.27 -5.12 -13.43
N LEU A 123 -1.47 -6.19 -13.33
CA LEU A 123 -1.75 -7.31 -12.43
C LEU A 123 -1.79 -6.84 -10.96
N ALA A 124 -0.83 -6.03 -10.53
CA ALA A 124 -0.82 -5.46 -9.17
C ALA A 124 -2.07 -4.59 -8.92
N LYS A 125 -2.47 -3.75 -9.89
CA LYS A 125 -3.69 -2.94 -9.83
C LYS A 125 -4.95 -3.76 -9.66
N LYS A 126 -5.06 -4.88 -10.38
CA LYS A 126 -6.20 -5.79 -10.32
C LYS A 126 -6.22 -6.58 -9.01
N MET A 127 -5.06 -7.01 -8.55
CA MET A 127 -4.89 -7.70 -7.27
C MET A 127 -5.38 -6.82 -6.12
N HIS A 128 -4.98 -5.55 -6.12
CA HIS A 128 -5.31 -4.56 -5.09
C HIS A 128 -6.58 -3.76 -5.40
N GLU A 129 -7.54 -4.36 -6.09
CA GLU A 129 -8.84 -3.73 -6.33
C GLU A 129 -9.61 -3.54 -5.01
N ALA A 130 -10.00 -2.30 -4.71
CA ALA A 130 -10.73 -1.96 -3.49
C ALA A 130 -11.96 -2.87 -3.29
N GLY A 131 -12.08 -3.43 -2.08
CA GLY A 131 -13.16 -4.35 -1.70
C GLY A 131 -12.93 -5.81 -2.03
N LYS A 132 -11.90 -6.12 -2.81
CA LYS A 132 -11.58 -7.48 -3.20
C LYS A 132 -10.34 -7.94 -2.46
N LYS A 133 -10.44 -9.06 -1.76
CA LYS A 133 -9.26 -9.78 -1.31
C LYS A 133 -8.61 -10.43 -2.54
N PRO A 134 -7.30 -10.23 -2.76
CA PRO A 134 -6.56 -10.99 -3.76
C PRO A 134 -6.83 -12.48 -3.65
N SER A 135 -7.15 -13.14 -4.77
CA SER A 135 -7.18 -14.60 -4.81
C SER A 135 -5.75 -15.15 -4.93
N ALA A 136 -5.53 -16.41 -4.54
CA ALA A 136 -4.25 -17.07 -4.77
C ALA A 136 -3.82 -17.05 -6.24
N ALA A 137 -4.79 -17.12 -7.17
CA ALA A 137 -4.54 -17.00 -8.60
C ALA A 137 -4.07 -15.59 -9.01
N ASP A 138 -4.66 -14.53 -8.43
CA ASP A 138 -4.21 -13.15 -8.68
C ASP A 138 -2.77 -12.94 -8.17
N ILE A 139 -2.47 -13.45 -6.97
CA ILE A 139 -1.13 -13.38 -6.36
C ILE A 139 -0.12 -14.19 -7.20
N GLN A 140 -0.48 -15.40 -7.64
CA GLN A 140 0.39 -16.24 -8.47
C GLN A 140 0.67 -15.60 -9.83
N ALA A 141 -0.34 -15.01 -10.48
CA ALA A 141 -0.17 -14.31 -11.75
C ALA A 141 0.82 -13.15 -11.60
N TYR A 142 0.69 -12.36 -10.51
CA TYR A 142 1.63 -11.30 -10.20
C TYR A 142 3.06 -11.81 -9.93
N ALA A 143 3.20 -12.87 -9.13
CA ALA A 143 4.50 -13.46 -8.83
C ALA A 143 5.21 -14.02 -10.08
N LYS A 144 4.48 -14.71 -10.96
CA LYS A 144 4.99 -15.19 -12.25
C LYS A 144 5.42 -14.02 -13.13
N GLY A 145 4.60 -12.99 -13.24
CA GLY A 145 4.93 -11.78 -13.98
C GLY A 145 6.23 -11.15 -13.50
N LEU A 146 6.43 -11.01 -12.18
CA LEU A 146 7.68 -10.50 -11.61
C LEU A 146 8.89 -11.38 -11.95
N LYS A 147 8.75 -12.71 -11.87
CA LYS A 147 9.83 -13.66 -12.19
C LYS A 147 10.22 -13.64 -13.66
N GLU A 148 9.27 -13.45 -14.55
CA GLU A 148 9.46 -13.43 -16.00
C GLU A 148 10.03 -12.10 -16.52
N LEU A 149 10.01 -11.03 -15.71
CA LEU A 149 10.65 -9.77 -16.09
C LEU A 149 12.17 -9.96 -16.26
N PRO A 150 12.77 -9.44 -17.35
CA PRO A 150 14.21 -9.32 -17.48
C PRO A 150 14.80 -8.53 -16.31
N ASP A 151 16.00 -8.89 -15.85
CA ASP A 151 16.62 -8.28 -14.66
C ASP A 151 16.65 -6.75 -14.70
N GLY A 152 16.94 -6.17 -15.87
CA GLY A 152 16.95 -4.71 -16.06
C GLY A 152 15.58 -4.05 -15.92
N ASP A 153 14.52 -4.69 -16.41
CA ASP A 153 13.14 -4.19 -16.28
C ASP A 153 12.60 -4.42 -14.87
N ARG A 154 12.94 -5.57 -14.27
CA ARG A 154 12.59 -5.89 -12.89
C ARG A 154 13.23 -4.87 -11.92
N ALA A 155 14.49 -4.51 -12.12
CA ALA A 155 15.16 -3.49 -11.32
C ALA A 155 14.48 -2.11 -11.42
N LYS A 156 14.09 -1.68 -12.64
CA LYS A 156 13.35 -0.42 -12.83
C LYS A 156 11.97 -0.46 -12.15
N TYR A 157 11.27 -1.58 -12.29
CA TYR A 157 9.98 -1.78 -11.63
C TYR A 157 10.11 -1.71 -10.10
N PHE A 158 11.14 -2.36 -9.53
CA PHE A 158 11.42 -2.34 -8.09
C PHE A 158 11.83 -0.96 -7.56
N ALA A 159 12.47 -0.12 -8.37
CA ALA A 159 12.77 1.25 -7.99
C ALA A 159 11.49 2.09 -7.79
N LEU A 160 10.46 1.85 -8.61
CA LEU A 160 9.14 2.49 -8.45
C LEU A 160 8.28 1.83 -7.37
N PHE A 161 8.42 0.50 -7.20
CA PHE A 161 7.63 -0.29 -6.26
C PHE A 161 8.53 -1.13 -5.34
N PRO A 162 9.14 -0.55 -4.29
CA PRO A 162 10.03 -1.28 -3.39
C PRO A 162 9.36 -2.46 -2.67
N SER A 163 8.06 -2.37 -2.38
CA SER A 163 7.30 -3.49 -1.80
C SER A 163 7.21 -4.71 -2.73
N ALA A 164 7.28 -4.52 -4.05
CA ALA A 164 7.36 -5.62 -5.00
C ALA A 164 8.71 -6.34 -4.91
N LYS A 165 9.79 -5.59 -4.63
CA LYS A 165 11.12 -6.17 -4.38
C LYS A 165 11.11 -6.96 -3.08
N ASP A 166 10.59 -6.38 -2.01
CA ASP A 166 10.50 -7.05 -0.71
C ASP A 166 9.67 -8.33 -0.82
N PHE A 167 8.57 -8.32 -1.57
CA PHE A 167 7.78 -9.51 -1.87
C PHE A 167 8.56 -10.55 -2.68
N PHE A 168 9.28 -10.11 -3.73
CA PHE A 168 10.05 -11.00 -4.61
C PHE A 168 11.21 -11.70 -3.89
N ASP A 169 11.92 -10.98 -3.04
CA ASP A 169 13.03 -11.51 -2.23
C ASP A 169 12.55 -12.19 -0.94
N GLY A 170 11.25 -12.08 -0.65
CA GLY A 170 10.65 -12.55 0.59
C GLY A 170 10.44 -14.07 0.63
N PRO A 171 10.29 -14.64 1.84
CA PRO A 171 10.18 -16.09 2.03
C PRO A 171 8.92 -16.70 1.38
N HIS A 172 7.88 -15.89 1.15
CA HIS A 172 6.60 -16.35 0.62
C HIS A 172 6.49 -16.27 -0.91
N PHE A 173 7.54 -15.81 -1.61
CA PHE A 173 7.50 -15.68 -3.07
C PHE A 173 7.35 -17.03 -3.76
N GLN A 174 8.04 -18.05 -3.27
CA GLN A 174 7.97 -19.40 -3.83
C GLN A 174 6.56 -20.00 -3.65
N ASP A 175 5.94 -19.83 -2.49
CA ASP A 175 4.55 -20.25 -2.26
C ASP A 175 3.57 -19.50 -3.18
N ALA A 176 3.84 -18.22 -3.44
CA ALA A 176 3.03 -17.43 -4.37
C ALA A 176 3.15 -17.96 -5.80
N LEU A 177 4.35 -18.33 -6.25
CA LEU A 177 4.56 -18.98 -7.55
C LEU A 177 3.81 -20.31 -7.67
N GLU A 178 3.67 -21.03 -6.56
CA GLU A 178 2.95 -22.31 -6.48
C GLU A 178 1.43 -22.14 -6.28
N GLY A 179 0.95 -20.91 -6.08
CA GLY A 179 -0.47 -20.63 -5.83
C GLY A 179 -0.95 -21.04 -4.44
N LYS A 180 -0.03 -21.17 -3.48
CA LYS A 180 -0.30 -21.55 -2.08
C LYS A 180 -0.53 -20.36 -1.16
N THR A 181 -0.16 -19.16 -1.60
CA THR A 181 -0.34 -17.93 -0.81
C THR A 181 -1.80 -17.49 -0.82
N GLU A 182 -2.39 -17.40 0.36
CA GLU A 182 -3.75 -16.88 0.58
C GLU A 182 -3.71 -15.56 1.35
N TRP A 183 -4.55 -14.61 0.93
CA TRP A 183 -4.60 -13.29 1.57
C TRP A 183 -5.19 -13.37 2.99
N GLY A 184 -4.41 -12.93 3.99
CA GLY A 184 -4.88 -12.73 5.36
C GLY A 184 -4.90 -13.96 6.26
N LYS A 185 -4.35 -15.11 5.81
CA LYS A 185 -3.96 -16.16 6.75
C LYS A 185 -2.58 -15.82 7.32
N LYS A 186 -2.46 -15.81 8.65
CA LYS A 186 -1.14 -15.91 9.28
C LYS A 186 -0.56 -17.25 8.84
N GLN A 187 0.56 -17.22 8.13
CA GLN A 187 1.40 -18.40 7.93
C GLN A 187 2.24 -18.62 9.18
#